data_AF-A0A356Q1K1-F1
#
_entry.id   AF-A0A356Q1K1-F1
#
_cell.length_a   1.000
_cell.length_b   1.000
_cell.length_c   1.000
_cell.angle_alpha   90.00
_cell.angle_beta   90.00
_cell.angle_gamma   90.00
#
_symmetry.space_group_name_H-M   'P 1'
#
loop_
_entity.id
_entity.type
_entity.pdbx_description
1 polymer ?
#
loop_
_entity_poly.entity_id
_entity_poly.type
_entity_poly.pdbx_seq_one_letter_code
_entity_poly.pdbx_strand_id
1 'polypeptide(L)' 'GQLAVAGASRGVGVLDAPVSGGQAGAENGKLTVMVGGSEADFAAGLPVMECYGARVVRMGPAGKGQQAKMVNQIC' A
#
# COMPACT_ATOMS: atom_id res chain seq x y z
N GLY A 1 10.16 7.31 3.08
CA GLY A 1 10.97 6.42 2.23
C GLY A 1 11.64 7.23 1.13
N GLN A 2 12.86 6.87 0.70
CA GLN A 2 13.61 7.58 -0.34
C GLN A 2 12.83 7.71 -1.67
N LEU A 3 12.01 6.70 -2.02
CA LEU A 3 11.15 6.73 -3.21
C LEU A 3 10.10 7.84 -3.15
N ALA A 4 9.49 8.10 -2.00
CA ALA A 4 8.51 9.18 -1.85
C ALA A 4 9.14 10.57 -2.01
N VAL A 5 10.38 10.75 -1.56
CA VAL A 5 11.13 11.99 -1.76
C VAL A 5 11.49 12.18 -3.25
N ALA A 6 11.94 11.12 -3.92
CA ALA A 6 12.27 11.16 -5.35
C ALA A 6 11.03 11.30 -6.26
N GLY A 7 9.88 10.79 -5.84
CA GLY A 7 8.60 11.00 -6.52
C GLY A 7 8.13 12.44 -6.38
N ALA A 8 8.16 12.99 -5.17
CA ALA A 8 7.74 14.36 -4.89
C ALA A 8 8.53 15.40 -5.72
N SER A 9 9.84 15.23 -5.89
CA SER A 9 10.66 16.12 -6.73
C SER A 9 10.29 16.09 -8.22
N ARG A 10 9.48 15.11 -8.65
CA ARG A 10 8.99 14.93 -10.02
C ARG A 10 7.47 15.07 -10.13
N GLY A 11 6.78 15.49 -9.06
CA GLY A 11 5.32 15.58 -9.03
C GLY A 11 4.60 14.23 -9.06
N VAL A 12 5.28 13.15 -8.66
CA VAL A 12 4.75 11.78 -8.65
C VAL A 12 4.44 11.35 -7.22
N GLY A 13 3.19 10.98 -6.97
CA GLY A 13 2.76 10.35 -5.72
C GLY A 13 3.32 8.93 -5.57
N VAL A 14 3.75 8.57 -4.36
CA VAL A 14 4.32 7.24 -4.09
C VAL A 14 3.61 6.59 -2.91
N LEU A 15 3.11 5.38 -3.14
CA LEU A 15 2.44 4.54 -2.16
C LEU A 15 3.24 3.27 -1.90
N ASP A 16 3.47 2.94 -0.64
CA ASP A 16 3.98 1.64 -0.21
C ASP A 16 2.79 0.74 0.15
N ALA A 17 2.44 -0.23 -0.69
CA ALA A 17 1.23 -1.04 -0.53
C ALA A 17 1.51 -2.56 -0.40
N PRO A 18 2.19 -3.02 0.67
CA PRO A 18 2.32 -4.45 0.92
C PRO A 18 0.97 -5.17 1.00
N VAL A 19 0.93 -6.36 0.39
CA VAL A 19 -0.26 -7.22 0.36
C VAL A 19 -0.08 -8.50 1.20
N SER A 20 -1.20 -9.03 1.66
CA SER A 20 -1.36 -10.35 2.30
C SER A 20 -2.53 -11.12 1.66
N GLY A 21 -2.46 -12.45 1.63
CA GLY A 21 -3.47 -13.33 1.00
C GLY A 21 -2.96 -14.27 -0.10
N GLY A 22 -1.67 -14.19 -0.46
CA GLY A 22 -1.04 -15.08 -1.45
C GLY A 22 -1.59 -14.94 -2.88
N GLN A 23 -1.09 -15.75 -3.81
CA GLN A 23 -1.49 -15.70 -5.22
C GLN A 23 -2.99 -15.97 -5.41
N ALA A 24 -3.53 -17.01 -4.76
CA ALA A 24 -4.95 -17.32 -4.83
C ALA A 24 -5.84 -16.18 -4.31
N GLY A 25 -5.37 -15.42 -3.31
CA GLY A 25 -6.04 -14.21 -2.86
C GLY A 25 -6.01 -13.09 -3.90
N ALA A 26 -4.95 -12.97 -4.69
CA ALA A 26 -4.84 -11.98 -5.77
C ALA A 26 -5.83 -12.28 -6.90
N GLU A 27 -5.86 -13.53 -7.37
CA GLU A 27 -6.74 -13.96 -8.47
C GLU A 27 -8.23 -13.82 -8.13
N ASN A 28 -8.58 -14.00 -6.85
CA ASN A 28 -9.96 -13.90 -6.38
C ASN A 28 -10.34 -12.51 -5.84
N GLY A 29 -9.46 -11.51 -5.94
CA GLY A 29 -9.72 -10.16 -5.42
C GLY A 29 -9.86 -10.08 -3.90
N LYS A 30 -9.20 -10.99 -3.17
CA LYS A 30 -9.30 -11.14 -1.71
C LYS A 30 -8.04 -10.69 -0.96
N LEU A 31 -7.17 -9.91 -1.59
CA LEU A 31 -5.98 -9.42 -0.90
C LEU A 31 -6.33 -8.42 0.20
N THR A 32 -5.53 -8.43 1.26
CA THR A 32 -5.46 -7.32 2.20
C THR A 32 -4.29 -6.44 1.81
N VAL A 33 -4.57 -5.17 1.50
CA VAL A 33 -3.60 -4.18 1.05
C VAL A 33 -3.41 -3.13 2.15
N MET A 34 -2.18 -2.98 2.62
CA MET A 34 -1.83 -2.04 3.69
C MET A 34 -1.00 -0.91 3.08
N VAL A 35 -1.56 0.29 2.99
CA VAL A 35 -1.00 1.37 2.17
C VAL A 35 -0.39 2.47 3.03
N GLY A 36 0.91 2.72 2.87
CA GLY A 36 1.59 3.90 3.40
C GLY A 36 1.72 4.97 2.33
N GLY A 37 1.30 6.19 2.62
CA GLY A 37 1.32 7.30 1.66
C GLY A 37 0.54 8.52 2.12
N SER A 38 0.53 9.57 1.30
CA SER A 38 -0.34 10.72 1.54
C SER A 38 -1.81 10.31 1.36
N GLU A 39 -2.73 11.07 1.96
CA GLU A 39 -4.16 10.81 1.81
C GLU A 39 -4.64 11.06 0.38
N ALA A 40 -4.08 12.07 -0.29
CA ALA A 40 -4.36 12.38 -1.69
C ALA A 40 -3.93 11.24 -2.62
N ASP A 41 -2.71 10.73 -2.45
CA ASP A 41 -2.21 9.61 -3.26
C ASP A 41 -3.01 8.34 -2.98
N PHE A 42 -3.35 8.09 -1.71
CA PHE A 42 -4.16 6.94 -1.32
C PHE A 42 -5.53 6.99 -1.99
N ALA A 43 -6.22 8.14 -1.93
CA ALA A 43 -7.51 8.32 -2.56
C ALA A 43 -7.44 8.15 -4.08
N ALA A 44 -6.37 8.63 -4.72
CA ALA A 44 -6.15 8.47 -6.16
C ALA A 44 -5.88 7.00 -6.56
N GLY A 45 -5.16 6.25 -5.74
CA GLY A 45 -4.83 4.84 -6.00
C GLY A 45 -5.90 3.84 -5.56
N LEU A 46 -6.82 4.23 -4.66
CA LEU A 46 -7.81 3.33 -4.06
C LEU A 46 -8.65 2.54 -5.08
N PRO A 47 -9.21 3.15 -6.15
CA PRO A 47 -10.03 2.42 -7.11
C PRO A 47 -9.29 1.27 -7.80
N VAL A 48 -7.98 1.43 -8.02
CA VAL A 48 -7.14 0.39 -8.63
C VAL A 48 -6.86 -0.74 -7.64
N MET A 49 -6.62 -0.39 -6.37
CA MET A 49 -6.31 -1.36 -5.32
C MET A 49 -7.53 -2.21 -4.94
N GLU A 50 -8.74 -1.64 -5.02
CA GLU A 50 -10.00 -2.35 -4.76
C GLU A 50 -10.33 -3.42 -5.83
N CYS A 51 -9.71 -3.35 -7.02
CA CYS A 51 -9.89 -4.39 -8.05
C CYS A 51 -9.34 -5.76 -7.61
N TYR A 52 -8.32 -5.79 -6.75
CA TYR A 52 -7.67 -7.03 -6.31
C TYR A 52 -7.65 -7.20 -4.79
N GLY A 53 -8.04 -6.17 -4.04
CA GLY A 53 -8.06 -6.15 -2.59
C GLY A 53 -9.47 -6.14 -2.01
N ALA A 54 -9.82 -7.16 -1.23
CA ALA A 54 -11.07 -7.16 -0.45
C ALA A 54 -10.98 -6.21 0.75
N ARG A 55 -9.78 -5.84 1.17
CA ARG A 55 -9.56 -4.88 2.27
C ARG A 55 -8.35 -4.00 1.97
N VAL A 56 -8.59 -2.70 1.75
CA VAL A 56 -7.54 -1.72 1.50
C VAL A 56 -7.54 -0.69 2.64
N VAL A 57 -6.43 -0.58 3.38
CA VAL A 57 -6.36 0.27 4.58
C VAL A 57 -5.14 1.19 4.50
N ARG A 58 -5.34 2.49 4.75
CA ARG A 58 -4.25 3.46 4.88
C ARG A 58 -3.60 3.35 6.26
N MET A 59 -2.30 3.04 6.28
CA MET A 59 -1.50 2.84 7.50
C MET A 59 -0.77 4.12 7.99
N GLY A 60 -0.92 5.23 7.27
CA GLY A 60 -0.27 6.51 7.58
C GLY A 60 0.65 7.00 6.45
N PRO A 61 1.58 7.93 6.73
CA PRO A 61 2.46 8.52 5.71
C PRO A 61 3.40 7.51 5.04
N ALA A 62 4.00 7.90 3.91
CA ALA A 62 4.91 7.05 3.12
C ALA A 62 6.04 6.43 3.97
N GLY A 63 6.28 5.13 3.81
CA GLY A 63 7.16 4.33 4.67
C GLY A 63 6.47 3.61 5.83
N LYS A 64 5.24 3.96 6.22
CA LYS A 64 4.48 3.24 7.27
C LYS A 64 3.91 1.89 6.81
N GLY A 65 3.65 1.71 5.51
CA GLY A 65 3.19 0.43 4.95
C GLY A 65 4.22 -0.69 5.15
N GLN A 66 5.50 -0.40 4.90
CA GLN A 66 6.61 -1.33 5.15
C GLN A 66 6.77 -1.66 6.64
N GLN A 67 6.59 -0.68 7.53
CA GLN A 67 6.64 -0.91 8.98
C GLN A 67 5.52 -1.85 9.46
N ALA A 68 4.31 -1.76 8.88
CA ALA A 68 3.22 -2.68 9.19
C ALA A 68 3.56 -4.14 8.81
N LYS A 69 4.24 -4.35 7.68
CA LYS A 69 4.68 -5.69 7.25
C LYS A 69 5.83 -6.24 8.09
N MET A 70 6.71 -5.39 8.62
CA MET A 70 7.78 -5.82 9.54
C MET A 70 7.25 -6.33 10.89
N VAL A 71 6.16 -5.77 11.42
CA VAL A 71 5.57 -6.23 12.70
C VAL A 71 4.98 -7.65 12.57
N ASN A 72 4.62 -8.09 11.36
CA ASN A 72 4.09 -9.44 11.12
C ASN A 72 5.17 -10.52 10.92
N GLN A 73 6.47 -10.18 10.95
CA GLN A 73 7.58 -11.11 10.70
C GLN A 73 8.44 -11.41 11.94
N ILE A 74 7.91 -11.18 13.15
CA ILE A 74 8.52 -11.66 14.40
C ILE A 74 7.68 -12.84 14.89
N CYS A 75 7.96 -14.03 14.37
CA CYS A 75 7.67 -15.34 14.96
C CYS A 75 8.84 -16.26 14.61
#